data_AF-A0A067PHD1-F1
#
_entry.id   AF-A0A067PHD1-F1
#
_cell.length_a   1.000
_cell.length_b   1.000
_cell.length_c   1.000
_cell.angle_alpha   90.00
_cell.angle_beta   90.00
_cell.angle_gamma   90.00
#
_symmetry.space_group_name_H-M   'P 1'
#
loop_
_entity.id
_entity.type
_entity.pdbx_description
1 polymer ?
#
loop_
_entity_poly.entity_id
_entity_poly.type
_entity_poly.pdbx_seq_one_letter_code
_entity_poly.pdbx_strand_id
1 'polypeptide(L)'
;MPQNVCGLSVNPDVSGIGVRTAMYVQALLGIVGCSVFADRKFRAACIRNSSITSLATVCTLLIQLRSSGDVSLVDALVVSMMSILVLLSGIFIIVIYALRYGFRKRDRGLYIIYLANSSASVLVTDLMCARITSFASNASCRDVNTTVKFVVAGKSVLVTNRSLRIFALTFSSVLLFVAFLASAGLPLLSTLRVLQRRDEVDIITWRFWVMCCQLGGAIYMIVTTEQVLSRNNLQHQTHQWSFGQTLALIMLIQPLSDIFYAIWRN
;
A
#
# COMPACT_ATOMS: atom_id res chain seq x y z
N MET A 1 -2.65 38.30 -16.98
CA MET A 1 -1.91 37.65 -15.87
C MET A 1 -2.77 36.48 -15.40
N PRO A 2 -2.29 35.23 -15.43
CA PRO A 2 -3.10 34.11 -14.95
C PRO A 2 -3.31 34.31 -13.44
N GLN A 3 -4.56 34.29 -13.01
CA GLN A 3 -4.89 34.32 -11.59
C GLN A 3 -4.25 33.09 -10.95
N ASN A 4 -3.46 33.31 -9.90
CA ASN A 4 -2.93 32.26 -9.03
C ASN A 4 -4.08 31.63 -8.25
N VAL A 5 -4.93 30.84 -8.91
CA VAL A 5 -5.98 30.08 -8.26
C VAL A 5 -5.30 28.87 -7.63
N CYS A 6 -5.00 28.98 -6.33
CA CYS A 6 -4.52 27.85 -5.54
C CYS A 6 -5.67 26.85 -5.36
N GLY A 7 -5.85 25.96 -6.33
CA GLY A 7 -6.81 24.86 -6.28
C GLY A 7 -6.15 23.56 -5.84
N LEU A 8 -6.88 22.70 -5.14
CA LEU A 8 -6.48 21.31 -4.96
C LEU A 8 -6.56 20.62 -6.33
N SER A 9 -5.40 20.19 -6.83
CA SER A 9 -5.28 19.30 -7.98
C SER A 9 -4.84 17.91 -7.53
N VAL A 10 -5.07 16.91 -8.37
CA VAL A 10 -4.52 15.56 -8.22
C VAL A 10 -4.02 15.05 -9.55
N ASN A 11 -2.95 14.27 -9.52
CA ASN A 11 -2.40 13.66 -10.72
C ASN A 11 -3.07 12.30 -11.00
N PRO A 12 -3.81 12.14 -12.11
CA PRO A 12 -4.48 10.89 -12.44
C PRO A 12 -3.52 9.71 -12.67
N ASP A 13 -2.26 9.93 -13.04
CA ASP A 13 -1.28 8.84 -13.17
C ASP A 13 -0.78 8.32 -11.82
N VAL A 14 -1.04 9.03 -10.72
CA VAL A 14 -0.58 8.69 -9.38
C VAL A 14 -1.74 8.22 -8.50
N SER A 15 -2.83 8.98 -8.47
CA SER A 15 -4.00 8.74 -7.62
C SER A 15 -5.28 8.44 -8.40
N GLY A 16 -5.17 8.26 -9.72
CA GLY A 16 -6.33 8.01 -10.59
C GLY A 16 -6.89 6.60 -10.46
N ILE A 17 -8.16 6.46 -10.86
CA ILE A 17 -9.02 5.31 -10.54
C ILE A 17 -8.42 3.96 -10.95
N GLY A 18 -7.72 3.87 -12.08
CA GLY A 18 -7.10 2.61 -12.51
C GLY A 18 -5.95 2.15 -11.61
N VAL A 19 -5.09 3.07 -11.15
CA VAL A 19 -4.01 2.75 -10.18
C VAL A 19 -4.61 2.26 -8.86
N ARG A 20 -5.63 2.97 -8.36
CA ARG A 20 -6.30 2.62 -7.09
C ARG A 20 -6.94 1.25 -7.17
N THR A 21 -7.73 1.02 -8.22
CA THR A 21 -8.40 -0.26 -8.47
C THR A 21 -7.38 -1.40 -8.58
N ALA A 22 -6.27 -1.19 -9.28
CA ALA A 22 -5.20 -2.17 -9.37
C ALA A 22 -4.65 -2.54 -7.98
N MET A 23 -4.27 -1.55 -7.17
CA MET A 23 -3.73 -1.80 -5.83
C MET A 23 -4.74 -2.43 -4.88
N TYR A 24 -6.03 -2.05 -4.97
CA TYR A 24 -7.10 -2.67 -4.19
C TYR A 24 -7.28 -4.14 -4.53
N VAL A 25 -7.40 -4.46 -5.82
CA VAL A 25 -7.55 -5.83 -6.28
C VAL A 25 -6.31 -6.64 -5.92
N GLN A 26 -5.10 -6.12 -6.14
CA GLN A 26 -3.85 -6.81 -5.77
C GLN A 26 -3.80 -7.11 -4.26
N ALA A 27 -4.18 -6.16 -3.40
CA ALA A 27 -4.20 -6.37 -1.96
C ALA A 27 -5.24 -7.43 -1.55
N LEU A 28 -6.45 -7.37 -2.10
CA LEU A 28 -7.52 -8.34 -1.82
C LEU A 28 -7.16 -9.75 -2.33
N LEU A 29 -6.59 -9.86 -3.53
CA LEU A 29 -6.07 -11.13 -4.06
C LEU A 29 -4.93 -11.67 -3.20
N GLY A 30 -4.06 -10.78 -2.71
CA GLY A 30 -3.02 -11.13 -1.75
C GLY A 30 -3.58 -11.74 -0.47
N ILE A 31 -4.59 -11.10 0.13
CA ILE A 31 -5.19 -11.55 1.40
C ILE A 31 -6.02 -12.83 1.21
N VAL A 32 -6.99 -12.80 0.30
CA VAL A 32 -7.94 -13.92 0.11
C VAL A 32 -7.28 -15.05 -0.66
N GLY A 33 -6.65 -14.74 -1.79
CA GLY A 33 -6.02 -15.72 -2.66
C GLY A 33 -4.90 -16.48 -1.95
N CYS A 34 -4.03 -15.82 -1.19
CA CYS A 34 -2.95 -16.53 -0.48
C CYS A 34 -3.45 -17.32 0.73
N SER A 35 -4.68 -17.07 1.19
CA SER A 35 -5.32 -17.86 2.24
C SER A 35 -5.91 -19.15 1.67
N VAL A 36 -6.56 -19.06 0.51
CA VAL A 36 -7.24 -20.17 -0.17
C VAL A 36 -6.26 -21.03 -0.97
N PHE A 37 -5.42 -20.42 -1.81
CA PHE A 37 -4.53 -21.13 -2.70
C PHE A 37 -3.18 -21.44 -2.03
N ALA A 38 -2.80 -22.71 -2.08
CA ALA A 38 -1.52 -23.22 -1.55
C ALA A 38 -0.39 -23.21 -2.58
N ASP A 39 -0.54 -22.49 -3.70
CA ASP A 39 0.51 -22.41 -4.71
C ASP A 39 1.58 -21.36 -4.34
N ARG A 40 2.84 -21.80 -4.37
CA ARG A 40 4.03 -20.97 -4.17
C ARG A 40 4.17 -19.92 -5.26
N LYS A 41 3.90 -20.27 -6.53
CA LYS A 41 4.06 -19.35 -7.67
C LYS A 41 3.10 -18.18 -7.56
N PHE A 42 1.83 -18.48 -7.27
CA PHE A 42 0.78 -17.48 -7.05
C PHE A 42 1.14 -16.48 -5.94
N ARG A 43 1.59 -16.97 -4.77
CA ARG A 43 1.99 -16.09 -3.64
C ARG A 43 3.16 -15.18 -3.99
N ALA A 44 4.17 -15.74 -4.65
CA ALA A 44 5.32 -14.98 -5.11
C ALA A 44 4.92 -13.91 -6.15
N ALA A 45 3.99 -14.24 -7.06
CA ALA A 45 3.44 -13.31 -8.03
C ALA A 45 2.67 -12.17 -7.35
N CYS A 46 1.84 -12.47 -6.36
CA CYS A 46 1.08 -11.46 -5.61
C CYS A 46 1.99 -10.46 -4.91
N ILE A 47 2.99 -10.92 -4.15
CA ILE A 47 3.95 -10.02 -3.48
C ILE A 47 4.72 -9.19 -4.49
N ARG A 48 5.25 -9.83 -5.54
CA ARG A 48 6.07 -9.15 -6.54
C ARG A 48 5.28 -8.06 -7.25
N ASN A 49 4.09 -8.37 -7.77
CA ASN A 49 3.33 -7.43 -8.57
C ASN A 49 2.79 -6.27 -7.71
N SER A 50 2.25 -6.57 -6.52
CA SER A 50 1.79 -5.51 -5.61
C SER A 50 2.93 -4.59 -5.15
N SER A 51 4.10 -5.16 -4.83
CA SER A 51 5.27 -4.37 -4.42
C SER A 51 5.83 -3.54 -5.56
N ILE A 52 5.87 -4.06 -6.80
CA ILE A 52 6.34 -3.31 -7.97
C ILE A 52 5.38 -2.17 -8.30
N THR A 53 4.07 -2.42 -8.32
CA THR A 53 3.06 -1.38 -8.57
C THR A 53 3.14 -0.30 -7.50
N SER A 54 3.19 -0.67 -6.23
CA SER A 54 3.36 0.27 -5.10
C SER A 54 4.65 1.08 -5.23
N LEU A 55 5.79 0.43 -5.47
CA LEU A 55 7.07 1.11 -5.60
C LEU A 55 7.08 2.06 -6.81
N ALA A 56 6.45 1.68 -7.92
CA ALA A 56 6.30 2.54 -9.08
C ALA A 56 5.51 3.80 -8.74
N THR A 57 4.38 3.69 -8.01
CA THR A 57 3.59 4.87 -7.59
C THR A 57 4.35 5.78 -6.64
N VAL A 58 5.10 5.20 -5.69
CA VAL A 58 5.98 5.93 -4.77
C VAL A 58 7.09 6.66 -5.53
N CYS A 59 7.75 5.98 -6.47
CA CYS A 59 8.79 6.58 -7.30
C CYS A 59 8.23 7.72 -8.16
N THR A 60 7.06 7.54 -8.77
CA THR A 60 6.41 8.60 -9.56
C THR A 60 6.13 9.83 -8.70
N LEU A 61 5.59 9.64 -7.48
CA LEU A 61 5.37 10.74 -6.53
C LEU A 61 6.67 11.46 -6.18
N LEU A 62 7.75 10.71 -5.87
CA LEU A 62 9.05 11.28 -5.51
C LEU A 62 9.70 12.03 -6.67
N ILE A 63 9.59 11.49 -7.90
CA ILE A 63 10.09 12.13 -9.10
C ILE A 63 9.34 13.45 -9.33
N GLN A 64 8.00 13.44 -9.28
CA GLN A 64 7.18 14.64 -9.46
C GLN A 64 7.49 15.70 -8.39
N LEU A 65 7.69 15.26 -7.15
CA LEU A 65 8.05 16.14 -6.03
C LEU A 65 9.40 16.83 -6.29
N ARG A 66 10.33 16.12 -6.95
CA ARG A 66 11.67 16.64 -7.24
C ARG A 66 11.72 17.50 -8.50
N SER A 67 11.01 17.12 -9.56
CA SER A 67 11.09 17.75 -10.88
C SER A 67 10.25 19.02 -10.96
N SER A 68 8.98 18.92 -10.56
CA SER A 68 7.97 19.94 -10.85
C SER A 68 7.62 20.74 -9.61
N GLY A 69 7.78 20.15 -8.41
CA GLY A 69 7.38 20.80 -7.15
C GLY A 69 5.87 20.92 -6.95
N ASP A 70 5.06 20.66 -7.97
CA ASP A 70 3.60 20.78 -8.00
C ASP A 70 2.85 19.50 -7.54
N VAL A 71 3.39 18.79 -6.56
CA VAL A 71 2.73 17.57 -6.04
C VAL A 71 1.67 17.94 -5.02
N SER A 72 0.44 17.51 -5.21
CA SER A 72 -0.60 17.74 -4.22
C SER A 72 -0.36 16.96 -2.94
N LEU A 73 -0.63 17.59 -1.78
CA LEU A 73 -0.66 16.89 -0.49
C LEU A 73 -1.65 15.71 -0.53
N VAL A 74 -2.73 15.82 -1.31
CA VAL A 74 -3.72 14.74 -1.46
C VAL A 74 -3.15 13.56 -2.24
N ASP A 75 -2.35 13.79 -3.28
CA ASP A 75 -1.68 12.69 -4.01
C ASP A 75 -0.74 11.92 -3.07
N ALA A 76 0.08 12.64 -2.28
CA ALA A 76 0.95 12.00 -1.30
C ALA A 76 0.17 11.21 -0.26
N LEU A 77 -0.95 11.76 0.24
CA LEU A 77 -1.83 11.10 1.20
C LEU A 77 -2.43 9.81 0.63
N VAL A 78 -2.97 9.87 -0.59
CA VAL A 78 -3.58 8.72 -1.27
C VAL A 78 -2.54 7.64 -1.55
N VAL A 79 -1.37 8.01 -2.06
CA VAL A 79 -0.24 7.08 -2.29
C VAL A 79 0.20 6.44 -0.97
N SER A 80 0.35 7.19 0.11
CA SER A 80 0.66 6.66 1.43
C SER A 80 -0.39 5.64 1.90
N MET A 81 -1.69 5.93 1.73
CA MET A 81 -2.75 5.01 2.14
C MET A 81 -2.74 3.70 1.34
N MET A 82 -2.52 3.76 0.02
CA MET A 82 -2.41 2.56 -0.82
C MET A 82 -1.13 1.78 -0.54
N SER A 83 -0.05 2.48 -0.26
CA SER A 83 1.23 1.87 0.07
C SER A 83 1.15 1.12 1.41
N ILE A 84 0.46 1.70 2.41
CA ILE A 84 0.13 1.03 3.67
C ILE A 84 -0.77 -0.19 3.44
N LEU A 85 -1.75 -0.11 2.54
CA LEU A 85 -2.59 -1.26 2.17
C LEU A 85 -1.75 -2.41 1.60
N VAL A 86 -0.82 -2.11 0.67
CA VAL A 86 0.10 -3.11 0.11
C VAL A 86 1.04 -3.65 1.19
N LEU A 87 1.57 -2.80 2.06
CA LEU A 87 2.41 -3.20 3.19
C LEU A 87 1.70 -4.21 4.09
N LEU A 88 0.48 -3.92 4.54
CA LEU A 88 -0.31 -4.80 5.39
C LEU A 88 -0.57 -6.16 4.73
N SER A 89 -1.01 -6.15 3.46
CA SER A 89 -1.21 -7.39 2.70
C SER A 89 0.09 -8.17 2.50
N GLY A 90 1.22 -7.49 2.27
CA GLY A 90 2.51 -8.11 2.05
C GLY A 90 3.12 -8.75 3.30
N ILE A 91 2.95 -8.15 4.49
CA ILE A 91 3.33 -8.76 5.78
C ILE A 91 2.64 -10.13 5.88
N PHE A 92 1.33 -10.17 5.64
CA PHE A 92 0.55 -11.39 5.72
C PHE A 92 1.06 -12.47 4.75
N ILE A 93 1.26 -12.13 3.47
CA ILE A 93 1.70 -13.11 2.48
C ILE A 93 3.11 -13.61 2.81
N ILE A 94 4.04 -12.73 3.21
CA ILE A 94 5.42 -13.10 3.55
C ILE A 94 5.48 -14.01 4.76
N VAL A 95 4.73 -13.70 5.82
CA VAL A 95 4.71 -14.54 7.02
C VAL A 95 4.21 -15.94 6.67
N ILE A 96 3.10 -16.06 5.94
CA ILE A 96 2.59 -17.40 5.56
C ILE A 96 3.55 -18.09 4.59
N TYR A 97 4.14 -17.35 3.64
CA TYR A 97 5.12 -17.89 2.70
C TYR A 97 6.34 -18.47 3.44
N ALA A 98 6.88 -17.73 4.41
CA ALA A 98 8.01 -18.15 5.23
C ALA A 98 7.66 -19.34 6.13
N LEU A 99 6.51 -19.32 6.79
CA LEU A 99 6.06 -20.43 7.65
C LEU A 99 5.84 -21.73 6.88
N ARG A 100 5.37 -21.66 5.62
CA ARG A 100 5.00 -22.85 4.84
C ARG A 100 6.15 -23.45 4.03
N TYR A 101 6.98 -22.61 3.41
CA TYR A 101 8.03 -23.08 2.48
C TYR A 101 9.45 -22.93 3.04
N GLY A 102 9.60 -22.24 4.17
CA GLY A 102 10.88 -21.83 4.70
C GLY A 102 11.60 -20.82 3.80
N PHE A 103 12.76 -20.36 4.26
CA PHE A 103 13.60 -19.48 3.46
C PHE A 103 14.48 -20.25 2.48
N ARG A 104 14.39 -19.94 1.19
CA ARG A 104 15.29 -20.47 0.14
C ARG A 104 16.06 -19.33 -0.52
N LYS A 105 17.34 -19.56 -0.85
CA LYS A 105 18.19 -18.56 -1.53
C LYS A 105 17.56 -18.00 -2.83
N ARG A 106 16.82 -18.84 -3.56
CA ARG A 106 16.10 -18.46 -4.79
C ARG A 106 15.03 -17.38 -4.56
N ASP A 107 14.48 -17.28 -3.36
CA ASP A 107 13.37 -16.38 -3.06
C ASP A 107 13.84 -15.03 -2.48
N ARG A 108 15.16 -14.84 -2.27
CA ARG A 108 15.76 -13.62 -1.72
C ARG A 108 15.28 -12.34 -2.41
N GLY A 109 15.14 -12.38 -3.74
CA GLY A 109 14.65 -11.23 -4.52
C GLY A 109 13.27 -10.75 -4.08
N LEU A 110 12.36 -11.67 -3.70
CA LEU A 110 11.01 -11.31 -3.25
C LEU A 110 11.05 -10.51 -1.94
N TYR A 111 11.84 -10.98 -0.99
CA TYR A 111 12.02 -10.30 0.31
C TYR A 111 12.67 -8.93 0.14
N ILE A 112 13.68 -8.82 -0.73
CA ILE A 112 14.38 -7.56 -1.02
C ILE A 112 13.42 -6.55 -1.67
N ILE A 113 12.66 -6.96 -2.70
CA ILE A 113 11.68 -6.09 -3.37
C ILE A 113 10.62 -5.61 -2.39
N TYR A 114 10.10 -6.51 -1.55
CA TYR A 114 9.11 -6.15 -0.56
C TYR A 114 9.67 -5.18 0.50
N LEU A 115 10.87 -5.42 1.01
CA LEU A 115 11.50 -4.54 1.99
C LEU A 115 11.82 -3.17 1.40
N ALA A 116 12.29 -3.12 0.14
CA ALA A 116 12.51 -1.88 -0.57
C ALA A 116 11.20 -1.08 -0.74
N ASN A 117 10.12 -1.74 -1.15
CA ASN A 117 8.80 -1.12 -1.23
C ASN A 117 8.32 -0.60 0.13
N SER A 118 8.45 -1.42 1.19
CA SER A 118 8.03 -1.06 2.54
C SER A 118 8.78 0.17 3.06
N SER A 119 10.10 0.20 2.89
CA SER A 119 10.94 1.33 3.28
C SER A 119 10.60 2.60 2.50
N ALA A 120 10.42 2.50 1.18
CA ALA A 120 10.05 3.66 0.35
C ALA A 120 8.66 4.22 0.73
N SER A 121 7.71 3.33 1.01
CA SER A 121 6.34 3.68 1.43
C SER A 121 6.31 4.44 2.76
N VAL A 122 7.09 3.97 3.74
CA VAL A 122 7.20 4.62 5.05
C VAL A 122 7.94 5.94 4.93
N LEU A 123 9.03 5.99 4.16
CA LEU A 123 9.76 7.23 3.89
C LEU A 123 8.85 8.32 3.31
N VAL A 124 8.02 8.00 2.32
CA VAL A 124 7.05 8.97 1.74
C VAL A 124 6.05 9.43 2.79
N THR A 125 5.50 8.49 3.57
CA THR A 125 4.51 8.80 4.61
C THR A 125 5.09 9.71 5.67
N ASP A 126 6.32 9.43 6.10
CA ASP A 126 7.01 10.21 7.12
C ASP A 126 7.42 11.58 6.58
N LEU A 127 7.90 11.66 5.34
CA LEU A 127 8.24 12.92 4.66
C LEU A 127 7.00 13.80 4.48
N MET A 128 5.87 13.24 4.05
CA MET A 128 4.58 13.92 3.97
C MET A 128 4.14 14.42 5.36
N CYS A 129 4.16 13.54 6.37
CA CYS A 129 3.76 13.90 7.72
C CYS A 129 4.67 14.95 8.33
N ALA A 130 5.98 14.93 8.06
CA ALA A 130 6.94 15.93 8.55
C ALA A 130 6.72 17.29 7.90
N ARG A 131 6.41 17.33 6.60
CA ARG A 131 6.29 18.56 5.80
C ARG A 131 4.87 18.99 5.50
N ILE A 132 3.88 18.49 6.23
CA ILE A 132 2.45 18.60 5.89
C ILE A 132 1.96 20.01 5.56
N THR A 133 2.47 21.04 6.24
CA THR A 133 2.08 22.44 6.03
C THR A 133 2.79 23.08 4.84
N SER A 134 3.98 22.61 4.50
CA SER A 134 4.82 23.14 3.42
C SER A 134 4.98 22.16 2.26
N PHE A 135 4.18 21.10 2.23
CA PHE A 135 4.31 20.03 1.26
C PHE A 135 3.95 20.57 -0.12
N ALA A 136 4.97 20.65 -0.99
CA ALA A 136 4.84 20.92 -2.42
C ALA A 136 3.93 22.12 -2.79
N SER A 137 3.85 23.11 -1.90
CA SER A 137 3.16 24.37 -2.15
C SER A 137 4.18 25.48 -2.34
N ASN A 138 4.08 26.22 -3.45
CA ASN A 138 4.67 27.55 -3.55
C ASN A 138 4.25 28.38 -2.31
N ALA A 139 5.11 29.29 -1.85
CA ALA A 139 4.86 30.05 -0.61
C ALA A 139 3.48 30.75 -0.59
N SER A 140 2.91 31.04 -1.76
CA SER A 140 1.59 31.64 -1.99
C SER A 140 0.39 30.71 -1.78
N CYS A 141 0.55 29.38 -1.78
CA CYS A 141 -0.57 28.41 -1.69
C CYS A 141 -0.55 27.57 -0.40
N ARG A 142 0.19 28.00 0.62
CA ARG A 142 0.35 27.26 1.87
C ARG A 142 -0.98 26.98 2.60
N ASP A 143 -1.91 27.91 2.49
CA ASP A 143 -3.19 27.84 3.22
C ASP A 143 -4.11 26.73 2.69
N VAL A 144 -3.97 26.32 1.42
CA VAL A 144 -4.78 25.26 0.82
C VAL A 144 -4.56 23.91 1.52
N ASN A 145 -3.33 23.62 1.95
CA ASN A 145 -3.00 22.38 2.67
C ASN A 145 -3.74 22.27 4.00
N THR A 146 -4.14 23.39 4.61
CA THR A 146 -4.89 23.40 5.88
C THR A 146 -6.35 22.98 5.72
N THR A 147 -6.87 23.03 4.49
CA THR A 147 -8.27 22.69 4.17
C THR A 147 -8.47 21.20 3.88
N VAL A 148 -7.37 20.45 3.68
CA VAL A 148 -7.43 19.03 3.33
C VAL A 148 -8.00 18.21 4.48
N LYS A 149 -9.05 17.46 4.18
CA LYS A 149 -9.77 16.61 5.13
C LYS A 149 -9.33 15.15 4.99
N PHE A 150 -8.90 14.56 6.10
CA PHE A 150 -8.78 13.13 6.30
C PHE A 150 -10.09 12.56 6.86
N VAL A 151 -10.30 11.25 6.74
CA VAL A 151 -11.48 10.60 7.29
C VAL A 151 -11.10 9.54 8.31
N VAL A 152 -11.64 9.65 9.52
CA VAL A 152 -11.45 8.66 10.59
C VAL A 152 -12.83 8.18 11.01
N ALA A 153 -13.10 6.88 10.83
CA ALA A 153 -14.40 6.28 11.16
C ALA A 153 -15.60 7.10 10.61
N GLY A 154 -15.51 7.55 9.36
CA GLY A 154 -16.54 8.36 8.71
C GLY A 154 -16.62 9.82 9.18
N LYS A 155 -15.78 10.30 10.11
CA LYS A 155 -15.72 11.72 10.50
C LYS A 155 -14.56 12.43 9.82
N SER A 156 -14.80 13.65 9.35
CA SER A 156 -13.77 14.47 8.70
C SER A 156 -12.89 15.11 9.76
N VAL A 157 -11.58 14.90 9.66
CA VAL A 157 -10.58 15.51 10.51
C VAL A 157 -9.58 16.23 9.62
N LEU A 158 -9.11 17.41 10.01
CA LEU A 158 -8.09 18.11 9.23
C LEU A 158 -6.78 17.31 9.24
N VAL A 159 -6.15 17.17 8.08
CA VAL A 159 -4.88 16.46 7.92
C VAL A 159 -3.78 17.09 8.79
N THR A 160 -3.86 18.40 9.06
CA THR A 160 -2.94 19.14 9.92
C THR A 160 -3.03 18.79 11.42
N ASN A 161 -4.02 18.00 11.84
CA ASN A 161 -4.19 17.61 13.24
C ASN A 161 -2.95 16.89 13.79
N ARG A 162 -2.40 17.41 14.90
CA ARG A 162 -1.15 16.89 15.50
C ARG A 162 -1.26 15.43 15.94
N SER A 163 -2.39 15.03 16.52
CA SER A 163 -2.60 13.65 16.99
C SER A 163 -2.65 12.68 15.82
N LEU A 164 -3.30 13.05 14.72
CA LEU A 164 -3.34 12.25 13.49
C LEU A 164 -1.94 12.05 12.90
N ARG A 165 -1.11 13.11 12.89
CA ARG A 165 0.26 13.03 12.39
C ARG A 165 1.15 12.12 13.24
N ILE A 166 1.08 12.27 14.57
CA ILE A 166 1.85 11.41 15.48
C ILE A 166 1.42 9.96 15.30
N PHE A 167 0.11 9.71 15.23
CA PHE A 167 -0.42 8.38 14.96
C PHE A 167 0.08 7.80 13.64
N ALA A 168 0.04 8.58 12.55
CA ALA A 168 0.51 8.11 11.24
C ALA A 168 2.00 7.75 11.26
N LEU A 169 2.85 8.59 11.87
CA LEU A 169 4.30 8.37 12.00
C LEU A 169 4.66 7.15 12.85
N THR A 170 3.98 6.98 13.99
CA THR A 170 4.24 5.82 14.86
C THR A 170 3.73 4.54 14.20
N PHE A 171 2.55 4.58 13.58
CA PHE A 171 1.97 3.44 12.89
C PHE A 171 2.82 3.01 11.69
N SER A 172 3.26 3.93 10.83
CA SER A 172 4.14 3.62 9.69
C SER A 172 5.46 3.00 10.17
N SER A 173 6.08 3.56 11.20
CA SER A 173 7.34 3.07 11.78
C SER A 173 7.20 1.66 12.35
N VAL A 174 6.11 1.38 13.09
CA VAL A 174 5.83 0.04 13.63
C VAL A 174 5.61 -0.95 12.49
N LEU A 175 4.86 -0.58 11.45
CA LEU A 175 4.64 -1.46 10.30
C LEU A 175 5.95 -1.76 9.55
N LEU A 176 6.84 -0.77 9.39
CA LEU A 176 8.16 -1.00 8.80
C LEU A 176 9.00 -1.98 9.62
N PHE A 177 8.99 -1.81 10.95
CA PHE A 177 9.69 -2.72 11.85
C PHE A 177 9.16 -4.16 11.74
N VAL A 178 7.84 -4.34 11.71
CA VAL A 178 7.22 -5.65 11.51
C VAL A 178 7.56 -6.22 10.13
N ALA A 179 7.55 -5.41 9.07
CA ALA A 179 7.95 -5.83 7.73
C ALA A 179 9.44 -6.24 7.67
N PHE A 180 10.32 -5.54 8.38
CA PHE A 180 11.71 -5.92 8.53
C PHE A 180 11.87 -7.26 9.27
N LEU A 181 11.18 -7.45 10.39
CA LEU A 181 11.18 -8.73 11.11
C LEU A 181 10.63 -9.87 10.25
N ALA A 182 9.57 -9.63 9.48
CA ALA A 182 8.98 -10.64 8.60
C ALA A 182 9.92 -11.00 7.44
N SER A 183 10.68 -10.02 6.93
CA SER A 183 11.52 -10.18 5.73
C SER A 183 12.95 -10.63 6.04
N ALA A 184 13.50 -10.26 7.19
CA ALA A 184 14.88 -10.56 7.59
C ALA A 184 14.96 -11.46 8.83
N GLY A 185 14.08 -11.26 9.82
CA GLY A 185 14.08 -11.99 11.09
C GLY A 185 13.51 -13.41 10.98
N LEU A 186 12.35 -13.59 10.33
CA LEU A 186 11.72 -14.91 10.16
C LEU A 186 12.59 -15.87 9.34
N PRO A 187 13.24 -15.45 8.23
CA PRO A 187 14.23 -16.28 7.57
C PRO A 187 15.34 -16.77 8.50
N LEU A 188 15.91 -15.88 9.31
CA LEU A 188 16.97 -16.19 10.25
C LEU A 188 16.51 -17.19 11.33
N LEU A 189 15.32 -16.99 11.89
CA LEU A 189 14.73 -17.89 12.88
C LEU A 189 14.31 -19.24 12.27
N SER A 190 13.83 -19.24 11.03
CA SER A 190 13.46 -20.47 10.31
C SER A 190 14.69 -21.33 9.98
N THR A 191 15.83 -20.71 9.65
CA THR A 191 17.10 -21.44 9.50
C THR A 191 17.57 -22.05 10.82
N LEU A 192 17.16 -21.48 11.96
CA LEU A 192 17.48 -22.02 13.29
C LEU A 192 16.56 -23.17 13.74
N ARG A 193 15.59 -23.62 12.91
CA ARG A 193 14.68 -24.78 13.15
C ARG A 193 13.80 -24.74 14.43
N VAL A 194 13.94 -23.73 15.29
CA VAL A 194 13.32 -23.71 16.63
C VAL A 194 11.79 -23.60 16.63
N LEU A 195 11.16 -23.11 15.55
CA LEU A 195 9.70 -22.86 15.54
C LEU A 195 8.84 -24.01 14.97
N GLN A 196 9.44 -25.14 14.57
CA GLN A 196 8.74 -26.18 13.80
C GLN A 196 8.17 -27.31 14.68
N ARG A 197 7.30 -26.95 15.63
CA ARG A 197 6.42 -27.90 16.34
C ARG A 197 5.21 -27.16 16.96
N ARG A 198 4.26 -26.74 16.13
CA ARG A 198 2.91 -26.34 16.57
C ARG A 198 1.88 -27.25 15.94
N ASP A 199 0.86 -27.62 16.69
CA ASP A 199 -0.24 -28.48 16.25
C ASP A 199 -1.01 -27.85 15.08
N GLU A 200 -1.40 -28.66 14.09
CA GLU A 200 -1.98 -28.18 12.83
C GLU A 200 -3.30 -27.39 13.00
N VAL A 201 -4.09 -27.72 14.04
CA VAL A 201 -5.40 -27.09 14.32
C VAL A 201 -5.25 -25.62 14.73
N ASP A 202 -4.21 -25.28 15.50
CA ASP A 202 -3.93 -23.90 15.92
C ASP A 202 -3.55 -23.02 14.73
N ILE A 203 -2.89 -23.60 13.72
CA ILE A 203 -2.39 -22.85 12.55
C ILE A 203 -3.56 -22.44 11.65
N ILE A 204 -4.54 -23.31 11.42
CA ILE A 204 -5.71 -22.99 10.58
C ILE A 204 -6.54 -21.88 11.23
N THR A 205 -6.82 -22.01 12.53
CA THR A 205 -7.59 -21.03 13.30
C THR A 205 -6.88 -19.68 13.32
N TRP A 206 -5.57 -19.65 13.60
CA TRP A 206 -4.77 -18.43 13.55
C TRP A 206 -4.79 -17.78 12.15
N ARG A 207 -4.63 -18.56 11.08
CA ARG A 207 -4.67 -18.03 9.71
C ARG A 207 -6.00 -17.38 9.38
N PHE A 208 -7.11 -17.98 9.80
CA PHE A 208 -8.45 -17.43 9.59
C PHE A 208 -8.62 -16.08 10.29
N TRP A 209 -8.29 -15.99 11.57
CA TRP A 209 -8.40 -14.73 12.32
C TRP A 209 -7.51 -13.63 11.76
N VAL A 210 -6.27 -13.95 11.39
CA VAL A 210 -5.37 -12.98 10.77
C VAL A 210 -5.92 -12.54 9.42
N MET A 211 -6.43 -13.46 8.59
CA MET A 211 -7.06 -13.11 7.31
C MET A 211 -8.26 -12.16 7.51
N CYS A 212 -9.16 -12.45 8.45
CA CYS A 212 -10.32 -11.60 8.74
C CYS A 212 -9.90 -10.20 9.21
N CYS A 213 -8.91 -10.12 10.10
CA CYS A 213 -8.36 -8.84 10.58
C CYS A 213 -7.75 -8.03 9.42
N GLN A 214 -6.96 -8.67 8.57
CA GLN A 214 -6.35 -8.03 7.40
C GLN A 214 -7.39 -7.57 6.39
N LEU A 215 -8.45 -8.37 6.16
CA LEU A 215 -9.53 -8.01 5.26
C LEU A 215 -10.32 -6.79 5.80
N GLY A 216 -10.61 -6.75 7.10
CA GLY A 216 -11.23 -5.60 7.74
C GLY A 216 -10.39 -4.34 7.62
N GLY A 217 -9.08 -4.44 7.87
CA GLY A 217 -8.12 -3.35 7.67
C GLY A 217 -8.05 -2.88 6.22
N ALA A 218 -8.04 -3.81 5.26
CA ALA A 218 -8.02 -3.50 3.83
C ALA A 218 -9.28 -2.75 3.39
N ILE A 219 -10.47 -3.24 3.77
CA ILE A 219 -11.75 -2.58 3.48
C ILE A 219 -11.77 -1.18 4.10
N TYR A 220 -11.33 -1.04 5.36
CA TYR A 220 -11.25 0.26 6.01
C TYR A 220 -10.35 1.23 5.24
N MET A 221 -9.17 0.80 4.80
CA MET A 221 -8.25 1.64 4.03
C MET A 221 -8.81 2.03 2.66
N ILE A 222 -9.46 1.11 1.95
CA ILE A 222 -10.14 1.38 0.68
C ILE A 222 -11.23 2.44 0.86
N VAL A 223 -12.17 2.18 1.78
CA VAL A 223 -13.28 3.10 2.06
C VAL A 223 -12.78 4.47 2.49
N THR A 224 -11.77 4.52 3.36
CA THR A 224 -11.20 5.79 3.82
C THR A 224 -10.55 6.56 2.67
N THR A 225 -9.83 5.88 1.77
CA THR A 225 -9.22 6.51 0.60
C THR A 225 -10.27 7.14 -0.32
N GLU A 226 -11.36 6.41 -0.61
CA GLU A 226 -12.48 6.93 -1.42
C GLU A 226 -13.16 8.12 -0.75
N GLN A 227 -13.38 8.04 0.56
CA GLN A 227 -14.01 9.12 1.31
C GLN A 227 -13.12 10.36 1.38
N VAL A 228 -11.79 10.22 1.46
CA VAL A 228 -10.85 11.35 1.37
C VAL A 228 -11.01 12.05 0.03
N LEU A 229 -11.03 11.33 -1.08
CA LEU A 229 -11.18 11.95 -2.41
C LEU A 229 -12.56 12.60 -2.60
N SER A 230 -13.62 11.94 -2.12
CA SER A 230 -14.98 12.48 -2.17
C SER A 230 -15.12 13.78 -1.36
N ARG A 231 -14.62 13.82 -0.11
CA ARG A 231 -14.78 14.96 0.80
C ARG A 231 -13.92 16.17 0.47
N ASN A 232 -12.88 15.98 -0.34
CA ASN A 232 -12.06 17.05 -0.89
C ASN A 232 -12.50 17.46 -2.31
N ASN A 233 -13.62 16.93 -2.82
CA ASN A 233 -14.18 17.21 -4.16
C ASN A 233 -13.25 16.84 -5.32
N LEU A 234 -12.41 15.81 -5.18
CA LEU A 234 -11.37 15.47 -6.18
C LEU A 234 -11.75 14.31 -7.10
N GLN A 235 -12.91 13.68 -6.89
CA GLN A 235 -13.35 12.52 -7.69
C GLN A 235 -13.35 12.81 -9.20
N HIS A 236 -13.84 13.98 -9.61
CA HIS A 236 -13.90 14.39 -11.02
C HIS A 236 -12.53 14.36 -11.72
N GLN A 237 -11.45 14.74 -11.02
CA GLN A 237 -10.09 14.72 -11.57
C GLN A 237 -9.51 13.30 -11.63
N THR A 238 -9.82 12.47 -10.62
CA THR A 238 -9.30 11.10 -10.55
C THR A 238 -9.95 10.11 -11.52
N HIS A 239 -11.08 10.45 -12.13
CA HIS A 239 -11.81 9.59 -13.07
C HIS A 239 -11.29 9.67 -14.51
N GLN A 240 -10.38 10.61 -14.80
CA GLN A 240 -9.76 10.72 -16.11
C GLN A 240 -8.78 9.57 -16.31
N TRP A 241 -8.95 8.83 -17.41
CA TRP A 241 -8.08 7.71 -17.75
C TRP A 241 -6.80 8.21 -18.42
N SER A 242 -5.69 7.62 -18.00
CA SER A 242 -4.35 7.93 -18.50
C SER A 242 -3.57 6.64 -18.74
N PHE A 243 -2.46 6.74 -19.46
CA PHE A 243 -1.63 5.58 -19.80
C PHE A 243 -1.08 4.85 -18.56
N GLY A 244 -0.67 5.59 -17.52
CA GLY A 244 -0.13 5.01 -16.29
C GLY A 244 -1.16 4.13 -15.55
N GLN A 245 -2.43 4.53 -15.58
CA GLN A 245 -3.53 3.76 -15.00
C GLN A 245 -3.76 2.43 -15.72
N THR A 246 -3.71 2.44 -17.06
CA THR A 246 -3.86 1.21 -17.86
C THR A 246 -2.71 0.24 -17.58
N LEU A 247 -1.48 0.75 -17.46
CA LEU A 247 -0.31 -0.08 -17.15
C LEU A 247 -0.41 -0.71 -15.76
N ALA A 248 -0.95 0.01 -14.77
CA ALA A 248 -1.20 -0.53 -13.44
C ALA A 248 -2.18 -1.73 -13.48
N LEU A 249 -3.22 -1.67 -14.31
CA LEU A 249 -4.17 -2.77 -14.48
C LEU A 249 -3.57 -3.96 -15.22
N ILE A 250 -2.65 -3.75 -16.17
CA ILE A 250 -1.94 -4.84 -16.85
C ILE A 250 -1.16 -5.71 -15.85
N MET A 251 -0.63 -5.11 -14.77
CA MET A 251 0.06 -5.87 -13.70
C MET A 251 -0.85 -6.84 -12.94
N LEU A 252 -2.18 -6.74 -13.08
CA LEU A 252 -3.15 -7.72 -12.55
C LEU A 252 -3.27 -8.97 -13.40
N ILE A 253 -2.90 -8.94 -14.68
CA ILE A 253 -3.12 -10.07 -15.60
C ILE A 253 -2.44 -11.34 -15.07
N GLN A 254 -1.22 -11.22 -14.56
CA GLN A 254 -0.47 -12.37 -14.06
C GLN A 254 -1.15 -13.06 -12.84
N PRO A 255 -1.46 -12.37 -11.73
CA PRO A 255 -2.12 -13.02 -10.60
C PRO A 255 -3.53 -13.52 -10.94
N LEU A 256 -4.26 -12.85 -11.84
CA LEU A 256 -5.57 -13.34 -12.31
C LEU A 256 -5.44 -14.62 -13.14
N SER A 257 -4.46 -14.68 -14.04
CA SER A 257 -4.18 -15.89 -14.82
C SER A 257 -3.77 -17.06 -13.92
N ASP A 258 -2.97 -16.80 -12.88
CA ASP A 258 -2.55 -17.82 -11.92
C ASP A 258 -3.75 -18.37 -11.12
N ILE A 259 -4.71 -17.50 -10.73
CA ILE A 259 -5.97 -17.92 -10.08
C ILE A 259 -6.81 -18.75 -11.04
N PHE A 260 -6.99 -18.28 -12.27
CA PHE A 260 -7.78 -18.98 -13.27
C PHE A 260 -7.23 -20.40 -13.52
N TYR A 261 -5.90 -20.51 -13.64
CA TYR A 261 -5.24 -21.80 -13.78
C TYR A 261 -5.41 -22.69 -12.54
N ALA A 262 -5.33 -22.12 -11.34
CA ALA A 262 -5.54 -22.86 -10.09
C ALA A 262 -6.98 -23.37 -9.93
N ILE A 263 -7.97 -22.61 -10.39
CA ILE A 263 -9.38 -23.02 -10.40
C ILE A 263 -9.61 -24.11 -11.44
N TRP A 264 -9.12 -23.93 -12.67
CA TRP A 264 -9.35 -24.89 -13.76
C TRP A 264 -8.72 -26.26 -13.51
N ARG A 265 -7.63 -26.32 -12.74
CA ARG A 265 -6.92 -27.57 -12.46
C ARG A 265 -7.60 -28.44 -11.39
N ASN A 266 -8.44 -27.86 -10.54
CA ASN A 266 -9.17 -28.58 -9.48
C ASN A 266 -10.54 -29.04 -9.99
#